data_AF-A0A970XD98-F1
#
_entry.id   AF-A0A970XD98-F1
#
_cell.length_a   1.000
_cell.length_b   1.000
_cell.length_c   1.000
_cell.angle_alpha   90.00
_cell.angle_beta   90.00
_cell.angle_gamma   90.00
#
_symmetry.space_group_name_H-M   'P 1'
#
loop_
_entity.id
_entity.type
_entity.pdbx_description
1 polymer ?
#
loop_
_entity_poly.entity_id
_entity_poly.type
_entity_poly.pdbx_seq_one_letter_code
_entity_poly.pdbx_strand_id
1 'polypeptide(L)'
;MTFEELRTKANELPMKPGVYIMMDKTGKVIYVGKAKLLKNRVTSYFRGDHEAKTEVMVSKIDHFDVIIANTEFEALVLESQLIKHHAPRYNIKLKDDKGYPFIRVDLKSEYPEFTVVTRIEKDGARYLGPYSSRGNTFSALEAVKKALKLPTCGRKFPRDIGKDRPCLNYHMGACRAYCLKDTTSREYRESIEAAVAIFEGKTSELVKNLTAEMEMLAENLQFELAAEKRNRLKAIGHLAERQFVIAGSMADMDVIGYYRSPAKSCFTALHYIGGTLLDKDFELFETPFEEDGEAISEILRLYYERRGVWPKTICLPFNLTDKDALEQLFTEKADHRVYIEIPQRGDKAKLVETANINAREETERAVTYEEKTSKTLEWLQRALKMDMPPVRIEAFDISNTGGEDIVASMTVFVDGKPLKRDYRKFKIKTLANQDDYHSMAEVVSRRIARYKSEDAKFSVLSDLMLIDGGATHARGALNVLREAGIDIPVYGMVKDDRHKTRALVSPEGEEIGIQSQPAVFALIGTIQEETHRFAVEYHRSLRSKNSYQSKLDAISGIGEKRRNALLKAFGSLKALKAATEEEFCKVVPRDAAKRIYAYFHGESGEQEQPESRDNPENREE
;
A
#
# COMPACT_ATOMS: atom_id res chain seq x y z
N MET A 1 -4.49 -4.21 9.45
CA MET A 1 -3.85 -5.52 9.76
C MET A 1 -3.47 -5.57 11.24
N THR A 2 -3.33 -6.76 11.85
CA THR A 2 -2.79 -6.87 13.22
C THR A 2 -1.28 -6.60 13.24
N PHE A 3 -0.72 -6.26 14.41
CA PHE A 3 0.72 -6.03 14.54
C PHE A 3 1.56 -7.25 14.12
N GLU A 4 1.07 -8.45 14.42
CA GLU A 4 1.74 -9.70 14.06
C GLU A 4 1.66 -9.98 12.55
N GLU A 5 0.52 -9.68 11.91
CA GLU A 5 0.39 -9.74 10.45
C GLU A 5 1.35 -8.77 9.75
N LEU A 6 1.47 -7.53 10.24
CA LEU A 6 2.42 -6.55 9.70
C LEU A 6 3.87 -7.02 9.83
N ARG A 7 4.22 -7.59 10.98
CA ARG A 7 5.55 -8.17 11.23
C ARG A 7 5.85 -9.32 10.27
N THR A 8 4.88 -10.20 10.04
CA THR A 8 5.03 -11.31 9.09
C THR A 8 5.20 -10.78 7.65
N LYS A 9 4.35 -9.85 7.21
CA LYS A 9 4.48 -9.17 5.91
C LYS A 9 5.87 -8.54 5.74
N ALA A 10 6.41 -7.90 6.79
CA ALA A 10 7.73 -7.27 6.77
C ALA A 10 8.89 -8.27 6.63
N ASN A 11 8.79 -9.45 7.26
CA ASN A 11 9.81 -10.51 7.17
C ASN A 11 9.86 -11.18 5.78
N GLU A 12 8.79 -11.07 5.01
CA GLU A 12 8.66 -11.61 3.64
C GLU A 12 9.16 -10.66 2.56
N LEU A 13 9.54 -9.43 2.93
CA LEU A 13 10.09 -8.48 1.98
C LEU A 13 11.46 -8.93 1.44
N PRO A 14 11.83 -8.49 0.23
CA PRO A 14 13.12 -8.83 -0.36
C PRO A 14 14.28 -8.01 0.24
N MET A 15 15.49 -8.53 0.05
CA MET A 15 16.75 -7.86 0.37
C MET A 15 17.21 -6.95 -0.79
N LYS A 16 16.29 -6.12 -1.27
CA LYS A 16 16.49 -5.17 -2.38
C LYS A 16 16.30 -3.72 -1.91
N PRO A 17 16.86 -2.73 -2.63
CA PRO A 17 16.60 -1.33 -2.36
C PRO A 17 15.16 -0.96 -2.77
N GLY A 18 14.59 0.02 -2.10
CA GLY A 18 13.24 0.49 -2.42
C GLY A 18 12.70 1.48 -1.40
N VAL A 19 11.44 1.86 -1.59
CA VAL A 19 10.69 2.76 -0.71
C VAL A 19 9.57 1.99 -0.06
N TYR A 20 9.32 2.25 1.23
CA TYR A 20 8.17 1.74 1.95
C TYR A 20 7.25 2.89 2.35
N ILE A 21 5.95 2.65 2.22
CA ILE A 21 4.87 3.62 2.40
C ILE A 21 3.97 3.06 3.49
N MET A 22 3.85 3.76 4.61
CA MET A 22 3.02 3.34 5.75
C MET A 22 1.73 4.16 5.79
N MET A 23 0.61 3.46 5.97
CA MET A 23 -0.72 4.05 5.94
C MET A 23 -1.51 3.74 7.20
N ASP A 24 -2.41 4.65 7.55
CA ASP A 24 -3.37 4.42 8.63
C ASP A 24 -4.62 3.67 8.13
N LYS A 25 -5.53 3.37 9.06
CA LYS A 25 -6.80 2.67 8.80
C LYS A 25 -7.73 3.38 7.79
N THR A 26 -7.47 4.64 7.45
CA THR A 26 -8.25 5.39 6.46
C THR A 26 -7.61 5.36 5.06
N GLY A 27 -6.47 4.67 4.91
CA GLY A 27 -5.67 4.67 3.69
C GLY A 27 -4.78 5.91 3.54
N LYS A 28 -4.68 6.76 4.57
CA LYS A 28 -3.85 7.96 4.49
C LYS A 28 -2.39 7.61 4.72
N VAL A 29 -1.52 8.06 3.82
CA VAL A 29 -0.06 7.92 3.99
C VAL A 29 0.42 8.76 5.18
N ILE A 30 0.96 8.08 6.19
CA ILE A 30 1.42 8.69 7.44
C ILE A 30 2.95 8.79 7.51
N TYR A 31 3.66 7.90 6.80
CA TYR A 31 5.12 7.88 6.72
C TYR A 31 5.61 7.26 5.41
N VAL A 32 6.68 7.80 4.85
CA VAL A 32 7.40 7.25 3.68
C VAL A 32 8.88 7.16 4.03
N GLY A 33 9.54 6.06 3.70
CA GLY A 33 10.97 5.94 3.92
C GLY A 33 11.69 5.10 2.87
N LYS A 34 12.99 5.37 2.65
CA LYS A 34 13.86 4.56 1.81
C LYS A 34 14.58 3.46 2.59
N ALA A 35 14.92 2.39 1.90
CA ALA A 35 15.76 1.32 2.42
C ALA A 35 16.76 0.87 1.36
N LYS A 36 18.01 0.61 1.79
CA LYS A 36 18.97 -0.17 0.99
C LYS A 36 18.56 -1.65 0.92
N LEU A 37 18.01 -2.15 2.03
CA LEU A 37 17.49 -3.51 2.18
C LEU A 37 16.10 -3.42 2.84
N LEU A 38 15.04 -3.54 2.03
CA LEU A 38 13.65 -3.39 2.47
C LEU A 38 13.32 -4.27 3.66
N LYS A 39 13.63 -5.57 3.59
CA LYS A 39 13.41 -6.52 4.68
C LYS A 39 13.94 -6.04 6.02
N ASN A 40 15.24 -5.72 6.09
CA ASN A 40 15.88 -5.31 7.34
C ASN A 40 15.27 -4.02 7.88
N ARG A 41 15.05 -3.04 7.00
CA ARG A 41 14.57 -1.71 7.42
C ARG A 41 13.13 -1.77 7.89
N VAL A 42 12.22 -2.38 7.14
CA VAL A 42 10.80 -2.42 7.50
C VAL A 42 10.56 -3.33 8.71
N THR A 43 11.24 -4.47 8.79
CA THR A 43 11.16 -5.37 9.95
C THR A 43 11.59 -4.68 11.25
N SER A 44 12.52 -3.71 11.17
CA SER A 44 12.99 -2.98 12.36
C SER A 44 11.89 -2.19 13.07
N TYR A 45 10.81 -1.78 12.39
CA TYR A 45 9.68 -1.07 13.02
C TYR A 45 8.75 -1.99 13.82
N PHE A 46 8.90 -3.30 13.68
CA PHE A 46 8.05 -4.30 14.33
C PHE A 46 8.84 -5.18 15.30
N ARG A 47 10.04 -4.72 15.74
CA ARG A 47 10.94 -5.43 16.65
C ARG A 47 11.63 -4.48 17.62
N GLY A 48 11.65 -4.84 18.90
CA GLY A 48 12.39 -4.13 19.95
C GLY A 48 11.69 -2.87 20.42
N ASP A 49 12.33 -2.17 21.36
CA ASP A 49 11.84 -0.89 21.87
C ASP A 49 12.16 0.23 20.89
N HIS A 50 11.25 1.19 20.76
CA HIS A 50 11.45 2.35 19.91
C HIS A 50 11.37 3.64 20.72
N GLU A 51 11.92 4.73 20.18
CA GLU A 51 11.65 6.05 20.75
C GLU A 51 10.14 6.33 20.74
N ALA A 52 9.64 7.02 21.77
CA ALA A 52 8.20 7.26 21.96
C ALA A 52 7.47 7.81 20.71
N LYS A 53 8.15 8.62 19.89
CA LYS A 53 7.58 9.12 18.61
C LYS A 53 7.36 8.02 17.58
N THR A 54 8.31 7.10 17.47
CA THR A 54 8.26 5.97 16.54
C THR A 54 7.24 4.94 17.00
N GLU A 55 7.13 4.67 18.30
CA GLU A 55 6.06 3.79 18.84
C GLU A 55 4.66 4.32 18.52
N VAL A 56 4.46 5.63 18.72
CA VAL A 56 3.18 6.28 18.39
C VAL A 56 2.89 6.19 16.89
N MET A 57 3.90 6.33 16.02
CA MET A 57 3.72 6.16 14.58
C MET A 57 3.36 4.71 14.24
N VAL A 58 4.11 3.74 14.77
CA VAL A 58 3.91 2.30 14.52
C VAL A 58 2.53 1.84 14.98
N SER A 59 2.05 2.31 16.13
CA SER A 59 0.71 2.00 16.64
C SER A 59 -0.45 2.45 15.72
N LYS A 60 -0.18 3.35 14.77
CA LYS A 60 -1.17 3.86 13.81
C LYS A 60 -1.07 3.22 12.43
N ILE A 61 -0.05 2.40 12.19
CA ILE A 61 0.08 1.67 10.94
C ILE A 61 -1.02 0.61 10.88
N ASP A 62 -1.86 0.70 9.85
CA ASP A 62 -2.82 -0.36 9.55
C ASP A 62 -2.28 -1.30 8.46
N HIS A 63 -1.60 -0.75 7.46
CA HIS A 63 -0.92 -1.49 6.39
C HIS A 63 0.25 -0.65 5.86
N PHE A 64 1.16 -1.31 5.16
CA PHE A 64 2.26 -0.66 4.44
C PHE A 64 2.46 -1.34 3.09
N ASP A 65 2.96 -0.58 2.13
CA ASP A 65 3.37 -1.10 0.82
C ASP A 65 4.81 -0.74 0.52
N VAL A 66 5.36 -1.41 -0.49
CA VAL A 66 6.75 -1.22 -0.92
C VAL A 66 6.82 -1.05 -2.42
N ILE A 67 7.72 -0.19 -2.86
CA ILE A 67 8.10 -0.03 -4.27
C ILE A 67 9.57 -0.40 -4.38
N ILE A 68 9.85 -1.46 -5.13
CA ILE A 68 11.21 -1.97 -5.32
C ILE A 68 11.87 -1.11 -6.39
N ALA A 69 13.09 -0.67 -6.12
CA ALA A 69 13.92 0.11 -7.02
C ALA A 69 15.14 -0.70 -7.48
N ASN A 70 15.76 -0.34 -8.59
CA ASN A 70 16.97 -1.00 -9.08
C ASN A 70 18.20 -0.61 -8.28
N THR A 71 18.22 0.63 -7.76
CA THR A 71 19.37 1.19 -7.04
C THR A 71 18.95 1.96 -5.79
N GLU A 72 19.88 2.11 -4.84
CA GLU A 72 19.66 2.94 -3.65
C GLU A 72 19.40 4.42 -4.00
N PHE A 73 20.01 4.92 -5.09
CA PHE A 73 19.77 6.28 -5.57
C PHE A 73 18.34 6.46 -6.09
N GLU A 74 17.83 5.50 -6.88
CA GLU A 74 16.45 5.51 -7.37
C GLU A 74 15.45 5.47 -6.21
N ALA A 75 15.69 4.61 -5.21
CA ALA A 75 14.86 4.56 -4.00
C ALA A 75 14.82 5.91 -3.25
N LEU A 76 15.95 6.61 -3.16
CA LEU A 76 15.99 7.94 -2.54
C LEU A 76 15.22 9.00 -3.36
N VAL A 77 15.40 9.04 -4.68
CA VAL A 77 14.67 9.98 -5.54
C VAL A 77 13.17 9.74 -5.39
N LEU A 78 12.76 8.48 -5.42
CA LEU A 78 11.38 8.05 -5.26
C LEU A 78 10.81 8.42 -3.88
N GLU A 79 11.57 8.22 -2.80
CA GLU A 79 11.17 8.63 -1.45
C GLU A 79 10.93 10.15 -1.39
N SER A 80 11.84 10.95 -1.96
CA SER A 80 11.71 12.41 -1.98
C SER A 80 10.45 12.85 -2.71
N GLN A 81 10.14 12.20 -3.83
CA GLN A 81 8.94 12.42 -4.63
C GLN A 81 7.65 12.11 -3.84
N LEU A 82 7.59 10.92 -3.22
CA LEU A 82 6.44 10.48 -2.43
C LEU A 82 6.23 11.35 -1.17
N ILE A 83 7.30 11.78 -0.50
CA ILE A 83 7.20 12.72 0.64
C ILE A 83 6.63 14.07 0.20
N LYS A 84 7.08 14.61 -0.95
CA LYS A 84 6.56 15.88 -1.48
C LYS A 84 5.09 15.77 -1.86
N HIS A 85 4.70 14.63 -2.43
CA HIS A 85 3.33 14.40 -2.87
C HIS A 85 2.37 14.20 -1.69
N HIS A 86 2.66 13.26 -0.80
CA HIS A 86 1.75 12.91 0.30
C HIS A 86 1.85 13.84 1.51
N ALA A 87 2.94 14.61 1.64
CA ALA A 87 3.27 15.41 2.82
C ALA A 87 2.99 14.68 4.16
N PRO A 88 3.50 13.46 4.34
CA PRO A 88 3.16 12.60 5.47
C PRO A 88 3.50 13.23 6.82
N ARG A 89 2.57 13.08 7.77
CA ARG A 89 2.63 13.76 9.08
C ARG A 89 3.88 13.40 9.90
N TYR A 90 4.35 12.15 9.81
CA TYR A 90 5.47 11.65 10.62
C TYR A 90 6.83 11.75 9.95
N ASN A 91 6.89 12.15 8.67
CA ASN A 91 8.17 12.46 8.05
C ASN A 91 8.71 13.76 8.64
N ILE A 92 9.82 13.65 9.36
CA ILE A 92 10.58 14.81 9.81
C ILE A 92 10.97 15.60 8.56
N LYS A 93 10.59 16.89 8.49
CA LYS A 93 11.13 17.81 7.49
C LYS A 93 12.64 17.72 7.56
N LEU A 94 13.25 17.09 6.54
CA LEU A 94 14.68 16.77 6.49
C LEU A 94 15.49 18.03 6.84
N LYS A 95 16.06 18.04 8.05
CA LYS A 95 17.17 18.92 8.42
C LYS A 95 18.41 18.06 8.26
N ASP A 96 19.18 18.39 7.24
CA ASP A 96 20.47 17.82 6.87
C ASP A 96 20.47 16.35 6.43
N ASP A 97 20.69 16.18 5.12
CA ASP A 97 21.47 15.07 4.59
C ASP A 97 22.39 15.65 3.51
N LYS A 98 23.59 15.10 3.34
CA LYS A 98 24.61 15.57 2.40
C LYS A 98 24.00 15.72 0.99
N GLY A 99 23.60 16.94 0.64
CA GLY A 99 22.70 17.17 -0.48
C GLY A 99 23.26 16.65 -1.81
N TYR A 100 22.39 16.05 -2.62
CA TYR A 100 22.73 15.62 -3.96
C TYR A 100 23.06 16.83 -4.84
N PRO A 101 23.99 16.69 -5.79
CA PRO A 101 24.31 17.78 -6.70
C PRO A 101 23.10 18.09 -7.61
N PHE A 102 22.82 19.37 -7.71
CA PHE A 102 21.90 20.00 -8.66
C PHE A 102 22.72 20.94 -9.55
N ILE A 103 22.26 21.12 -10.78
CA ILE A 103 22.76 22.18 -11.65
C ILE A 103 21.83 23.38 -11.46
N ARG A 104 22.36 24.49 -10.93
CA ARG A 104 21.68 25.77 -10.77
C ARG A 104 22.03 26.70 -11.94
N VAL A 105 21.02 27.36 -12.50
CA VAL A 105 21.17 28.41 -13.51
C VAL A 105 20.19 29.55 -13.24
N ASP A 106 20.71 30.78 -13.19
CA ASP A 106 19.89 31.98 -13.01
C ASP A 106 19.57 32.62 -14.37
N LEU A 107 18.37 32.35 -14.88
CA LEU A 107 17.91 32.86 -16.17
C LEU A 107 17.59 34.37 -16.17
N LYS A 108 17.56 35.03 -15.01
CA LYS A 108 17.40 36.50 -14.93
C LYS A 108 18.69 37.24 -15.31
N SER A 109 19.85 36.57 -15.24
CA SER A 109 21.14 37.13 -15.64
C SER A 109 21.19 37.43 -17.13
N GLU A 110 21.96 38.46 -17.52
CA GLU A 110 22.22 38.72 -18.93
C GLU A 110 23.01 37.59 -19.59
N TYR A 111 23.98 37.04 -18.87
CA TYR A 111 24.78 35.87 -19.23
C TYR A 111 24.66 34.81 -18.12
N PRO A 112 23.62 33.95 -18.16
CA PRO A 112 23.41 32.92 -17.15
C PRO A 112 24.53 31.86 -17.16
N GLU A 113 25.03 31.49 -15.99
CA GLU A 113 26.04 30.43 -15.84
C GLU A 113 25.47 29.22 -15.09
N PHE A 114 25.91 28.03 -15.51
CA PHE A 114 25.62 26.79 -14.81
C PHE A 114 26.58 26.59 -13.63
N THR A 115 26.03 26.36 -12.45
CA THR A 115 26.77 26.10 -11.22
C THR A 115 26.28 24.80 -10.58
N VAL A 116 27.18 24.00 -10.02
CA VAL A 116 26.80 22.77 -9.30
C VAL A 116 26.66 23.09 -7.82
N VAL A 117 25.46 22.90 -7.28
CA VAL A 117 25.12 23.19 -5.88
C VAL A 117 24.52 21.96 -5.22
N THR A 118 24.61 21.85 -3.91
CA THR A 118 24.03 20.73 -3.14
C THR A 118 22.76 21.14 -2.38
N ARG A 119 22.39 22.42 -2.46
CA ARG A 119 21.21 22.98 -1.78
C ARG A 119 20.44 23.85 -2.76
N ILE A 120 19.12 23.72 -2.72
CA ILE A 120 18.19 24.58 -3.46
C ILE A 120 17.89 25.79 -2.58
N GLU A 121 18.03 26.99 -3.13
CA GLU A 121 17.72 28.26 -2.47
C GLU A 121 16.43 28.84 -3.07
N LYS A 122 15.77 29.74 -2.33
CA LYS A 122 14.56 30.44 -2.80
C LYS A 122 14.93 31.75 -3.50
N ASP A 123 15.84 31.67 -4.46
CA ASP A 123 16.39 32.81 -5.21
C ASP A 123 15.69 33.03 -6.56
N GLY A 124 14.82 32.10 -6.98
CA GLY A 124 14.15 32.13 -8.28
C GLY A 124 15.03 31.65 -9.44
N ALA A 125 16.20 31.07 -9.15
CA ALA A 125 17.00 30.35 -10.13
C ALA A 125 16.36 29.00 -10.47
N ARG A 126 16.74 28.43 -11.61
CA ARG A 126 16.33 27.09 -12.03
C ARG A 126 17.31 26.07 -11.49
N TYR A 127 16.79 24.97 -10.97
CA TYR A 127 17.57 23.87 -10.41
C TYR A 127 17.21 22.57 -11.16
N LEU A 128 18.22 21.94 -11.74
CA LEU A 128 18.11 20.75 -12.59
C LEU A 128 18.75 19.56 -11.84
N GLY A 129 18.11 18.39 -11.84
CA GLY A 129 18.51 17.22 -11.05
C GLY A 129 17.43 16.79 -10.02
N PRO A 130 17.77 15.96 -9.02
CA PRO A 130 19.11 15.63 -8.51
C PRO A 130 19.90 14.62 -9.36
N TYR A 131 21.23 14.71 -9.32
CA TYR A 131 22.13 13.75 -9.98
C TYR A 131 22.81 12.80 -8.99
N SER A 132 23.18 11.61 -9.46
CA SER A 132 23.75 10.52 -8.64
C SER A 132 25.10 10.84 -7.99
N SER A 133 25.92 11.68 -8.62
CA SER A 133 27.21 12.12 -8.06
C SER A 133 27.67 13.44 -8.69
N ARG A 134 28.58 14.16 -8.00
CA ARG A 134 29.17 15.41 -8.55
C ARG A 134 29.92 15.13 -9.85
N GLY A 135 30.67 14.03 -9.91
CA GLY A 135 31.38 13.61 -11.13
C GLY A 135 30.44 13.43 -12.32
N ASN A 136 29.34 12.70 -12.13
CA ASN A 136 28.33 12.49 -13.16
C ASN A 136 27.67 13.81 -13.57
N THR A 137 27.42 14.71 -12.60
CA THR A 137 26.87 16.06 -12.86
C THR A 137 27.81 16.89 -13.73
N PHE A 138 29.11 16.88 -13.43
CA PHE A 138 30.11 17.60 -14.21
C PHE A 138 30.26 17.01 -15.61
N SER A 139 30.34 15.68 -15.74
CA SER A 139 30.40 15.02 -17.05
C SER A 139 29.16 15.34 -17.89
N ALA A 140 27.98 15.38 -17.28
CA ALA A 140 26.74 15.79 -17.92
C ALA A 140 26.80 17.23 -18.44
N LEU A 141 27.19 18.14 -17.55
CA LEU A 141 27.31 19.55 -17.86
C LEU A 141 28.32 19.82 -18.98
N GLU A 142 29.47 19.16 -18.94
CA GLU A 142 30.48 19.28 -19.99
C GLU A 142 29.99 18.73 -21.33
N ALA A 143 29.28 17.62 -21.33
CA ALA A 143 28.73 17.02 -22.55
C ALA A 143 27.70 17.97 -23.22
N VAL A 144 26.78 18.56 -22.43
CA VAL A 144 25.80 19.54 -22.89
C VAL A 144 26.48 20.84 -23.36
N LYS A 145 27.44 21.37 -22.59
CA LYS A 145 28.20 22.57 -22.96
C LYS A 145 28.91 22.38 -24.30
N LYS A 146 29.55 21.23 -24.50
CA LYS A 146 30.24 20.89 -25.75
C LYS A 146 29.28 20.80 -26.93
N ALA A 147 28.13 20.14 -26.77
CA ALA A 147 27.15 20.00 -27.86
C ALA A 147 26.54 21.34 -28.29
N LEU A 148 26.32 22.25 -27.33
CA LEU A 148 25.75 23.57 -27.58
C LEU A 148 26.81 24.67 -27.78
N LYS A 149 28.09 24.28 -27.88
CA LYS A 149 29.25 25.16 -28.04
C LYS A 149 29.28 26.31 -27.02
N LEU A 150 28.83 26.05 -25.80
CA LEU A 150 28.86 26.98 -24.67
C LEU A 150 30.30 27.13 -24.14
N PRO A 151 30.65 28.28 -23.52
CA PRO A 151 31.98 28.47 -22.94
C PRO A 151 32.31 27.45 -21.84
N THR A 152 33.49 26.83 -21.97
CA THR A 152 34.13 26.00 -20.94
C THR A 152 35.42 26.64 -20.41
N CYS A 153 35.78 27.84 -20.89
CA CYS A 153 36.95 28.60 -20.43
C CYS A 153 36.63 29.44 -19.18
N GLY A 154 37.66 29.95 -18.50
CA GLY A 154 37.51 30.78 -17.30
C GLY A 154 37.12 32.25 -17.56
N ARG A 155 36.69 32.62 -18.77
CA ARG A 155 36.25 34.00 -19.09
C ARG A 155 34.88 34.27 -18.47
N LYS A 156 34.66 35.50 -17.99
CA LYS A 156 33.40 35.95 -17.39
C LYS A 156 32.70 36.95 -18.30
N PHE A 157 31.42 36.72 -18.57
CA PHE A 157 30.61 37.59 -19.43
C PHE A 157 29.67 38.44 -18.56
N PRO A 158 29.48 39.74 -18.86
CA PRO A 158 29.97 40.48 -20.03
C PRO A 158 31.40 41.05 -19.87
N ARG A 159 32.04 40.89 -18.70
CA ARG A 159 33.31 41.54 -18.35
C ARG A 159 34.45 41.34 -19.36
N ASP A 160 34.54 40.16 -19.97
CA ASP A 160 35.68 39.76 -20.80
C ASP A 160 35.37 39.80 -22.31
N ILE A 161 34.27 40.44 -22.71
CA ILE A 161 33.89 40.66 -24.12
C ILE A 161 34.82 41.71 -24.76
N GLY A 162 35.41 41.37 -25.91
CA GLY A 162 36.22 42.26 -26.73
C GLY A 162 37.62 42.57 -26.17
N LYS A 163 38.05 41.94 -25.07
CA LYS A 163 39.34 42.21 -24.42
C LYS A 163 40.52 41.48 -25.05
N ASP A 164 40.29 40.27 -25.54
CA ASP A 164 41.34 39.37 -26.04
C ASP A 164 40.93 38.65 -27.32
N ARG A 165 41.93 38.14 -28.04
CA ARG A 165 41.75 37.21 -29.15
C ARG A 165 40.96 35.96 -28.70
N PRO A 166 40.20 35.30 -29.60
CA PRO A 166 39.46 34.11 -29.24
C PRO A 166 40.41 32.97 -28.85
N CYS A 167 39.97 32.10 -27.93
CA CYS A 167 40.82 31.03 -27.38
C CYS A 167 40.83 29.79 -28.29
N LEU A 168 41.68 28.80 -27.94
CA LEU A 168 41.79 27.53 -28.67
C LEU A 168 40.43 26.82 -28.85
N ASN A 169 39.53 26.90 -27.87
CA ASN A 169 38.19 26.28 -27.97
C ASN A 169 37.37 26.82 -29.15
N TYR A 170 37.54 28.09 -29.52
CA TYR A 170 36.91 28.65 -30.72
C TYR A 170 37.56 28.09 -31.98
N HIS A 171 38.89 28.10 -32.06
CA HIS A 171 39.63 27.58 -33.22
C HIS A 171 39.40 26.08 -33.46
N MET A 172 39.11 25.32 -32.42
CA MET A 172 38.71 23.90 -32.50
C MET A 172 37.21 23.68 -32.79
N GLY A 173 36.42 24.75 -32.93
CA GLY A 173 34.97 24.68 -33.17
C GLY A 173 34.13 24.27 -31.96
N ALA A 174 34.71 24.22 -30.76
CA ALA A 174 34.04 23.81 -29.51
C ALA A 174 33.31 24.95 -28.79
N CYS A 175 33.49 26.21 -29.21
CA CYS A 175 32.85 27.40 -28.65
C CYS A 175 32.46 28.38 -29.76
N ARG A 176 31.32 29.09 -29.63
CA ARG A 176 30.90 30.14 -30.59
C ARG A 176 31.59 31.51 -30.38
N ALA A 177 32.62 31.56 -29.54
CA ALA A 177 33.36 32.79 -29.24
C ALA A 177 32.50 33.96 -28.75
N TYR A 178 31.61 33.70 -27.78
CA TYR A 178 30.84 34.73 -27.05
C TYR A 178 31.67 35.86 -26.41
N CYS A 179 32.99 35.75 -26.42
CA CYS A 179 33.94 36.80 -26.02
C CYS A 179 34.26 37.81 -27.11
N LEU A 180 33.85 37.58 -28.35
CA LEU A 180 33.94 38.56 -29.43
C LEU A 180 32.74 39.51 -29.35
N LYS A 181 32.92 40.74 -29.87
CA LYS A 181 31.84 41.75 -29.89
C LYS A 181 30.70 41.38 -30.84
N ASP A 182 30.95 40.47 -31.77
CA ASP A 182 30.02 40.10 -32.85
C ASP A 182 28.92 39.14 -32.38
N THR A 183 29.05 38.54 -31.19
CA THR A 183 28.07 37.60 -30.65
C THR A 183 27.21 38.28 -29.59
N THR A 184 25.89 38.07 -29.67
CA THR A 184 24.93 38.78 -28.81
C THR A 184 24.62 38.01 -27.52
N SER A 185 24.20 38.73 -26.46
CA SER A 185 23.68 38.10 -25.23
C SER A 185 22.42 37.25 -25.49
N ARG A 186 21.66 37.57 -26.55
CA ARG A 186 20.52 36.79 -27.03
C ARG A 186 20.93 35.39 -27.48
N GLU A 187 21.92 35.26 -28.36
CA GLU A 187 22.39 33.96 -28.87
C GLU A 187 23.00 33.08 -27.76
N TYR A 188 23.65 33.72 -26.78
CA TYR A 188 24.14 33.05 -25.58
C TYR A 188 22.97 32.47 -24.77
N ARG A 189 21.94 33.30 -24.51
CA ARG A 189 20.76 32.89 -23.75
C ARG A 189 19.99 31.77 -24.45
N GLU A 190 19.78 31.85 -25.76
CA GLU A 190 19.15 30.78 -26.55
C GLU A 190 19.89 29.44 -26.38
N SER A 191 21.23 29.48 -26.30
CA SER A 191 22.04 28.28 -26.07
C SER A 191 21.96 27.76 -24.63
N ILE A 192 21.81 28.64 -23.64
CA ILE A 192 21.53 28.25 -22.25
C ILE A 192 20.13 27.64 -22.13
N GLU A 193 19.11 28.23 -22.74
CA GLU A 193 17.74 27.73 -22.71
C GLU A 193 17.63 26.35 -23.38
N ALA A 194 18.33 26.15 -24.50
CA ALA A 194 18.47 24.83 -25.11
C ALA A 194 19.14 23.83 -24.15
N ALA A 195 20.17 24.23 -23.40
CA ALA A 195 20.81 23.38 -22.40
C ALA A 195 19.85 23.01 -21.26
N VAL A 196 19.06 23.98 -20.78
CA VAL A 196 18.00 23.76 -19.78
C VAL A 196 16.96 22.77 -20.31
N ALA A 197 16.49 22.95 -21.55
CA ALA A 197 15.52 22.06 -22.18
C ALA A 197 16.04 20.60 -22.28
N ILE A 198 17.33 20.41 -22.60
CA ILE A 198 17.95 19.07 -22.62
C ILE A 198 17.93 18.45 -21.21
N PHE A 199 18.31 19.21 -20.17
CA PHE A 199 18.30 18.71 -18.79
C PHE A 199 16.90 18.50 -18.21
N GLU A 200 15.88 19.22 -18.70
CA GLU A 200 14.47 19.00 -18.37
C GLU A 200 13.84 17.87 -19.20
N GLY A 201 14.60 17.20 -20.08
CA GLY A 201 14.11 16.11 -20.92
C GLY A 201 13.19 16.56 -22.08
N LYS A 202 13.11 17.86 -22.37
CA LYS A 202 12.35 18.46 -23.49
C LYS A 202 13.14 18.40 -24.81
N THR A 203 13.84 17.30 -25.02
CA THR A 203 14.76 17.12 -26.15
C THR A 203 14.01 16.96 -27.48
N SER A 204 12.82 16.35 -27.47
CA SER A 204 12.00 16.16 -28.68
C SER A 204 11.53 17.48 -29.30
N GLU A 205 11.04 18.41 -28.47
CA GLU A 205 10.62 19.74 -28.90
C GLU A 205 11.80 20.58 -29.42
N LEU A 206 12.93 20.53 -28.70
CA LEU A 206 14.16 21.18 -29.15
C LEU A 206 14.65 20.64 -30.50
N VAL A 207 14.63 19.31 -30.68
CA VAL A 207 15.00 18.66 -31.95
C VAL A 207 14.04 19.10 -33.06
N LYS A 208 12.73 19.10 -32.81
CA LYS A 208 11.73 19.55 -33.79
C LYS A 208 11.98 20.99 -34.25
N ASN A 209 12.22 21.90 -33.31
CA ASN A 209 12.47 23.31 -33.61
C ASN A 209 13.78 23.50 -34.39
N LEU A 210 14.85 22.81 -33.99
CA LEU A 210 16.13 22.88 -34.69
C LEU A 210 16.08 22.26 -36.09
N THR A 211 15.29 21.21 -36.30
CA THR A 211 15.06 20.62 -37.63
C THR A 211 14.31 21.59 -38.55
N ALA A 212 13.22 22.19 -38.06
CA ALA A 212 12.46 23.17 -38.84
C ALA A 212 13.33 24.39 -39.22
N GLU A 213 14.15 24.88 -38.29
CA GLU A 213 15.09 25.98 -38.55
C GLU A 213 16.18 25.58 -39.54
N MET A 214 16.72 24.35 -39.44
CA MET A 214 17.69 23.81 -40.38
C MET A 214 17.11 23.70 -41.80
N GLU A 215 15.88 23.19 -41.94
CA GLU A 215 15.19 23.05 -43.22
C GLU A 215 14.92 24.42 -43.84
N MET A 216 14.42 25.38 -43.07
CA MET A 216 14.23 26.76 -43.52
C MET A 216 15.53 27.42 -43.99
N LEU A 217 16.64 27.23 -43.27
CA LEU A 217 17.96 27.73 -43.69
C LEU A 217 18.44 27.06 -44.98
N ALA A 218 18.16 25.76 -45.16
CA ALA A 218 18.51 25.04 -46.38
C ALA A 218 17.67 25.51 -47.59
N GLU A 219 16.36 25.74 -47.40
CA GLU A 219 15.46 26.31 -48.40
C GLU A 219 15.92 27.71 -48.83
N ASN A 220 16.40 28.53 -47.89
CA ASN A 220 16.98 29.85 -48.15
C ASN A 220 18.42 29.81 -48.70
N LEU A 221 18.94 28.64 -49.08
CA LEU A 221 20.30 28.42 -49.60
C LEU A 221 21.43 28.83 -48.64
N GLN A 222 21.15 28.92 -47.34
CA GLN A 222 22.11 29.24 -46.28
C GLN A 222 22.77 27.97 -45.72
N PHE A 223 23.49 27.25 -46.60
CA PHE A 223 24.00 25.91 -46.32
C PHE A 223 24.99 25.83 -45.14
N GLU A 224 25.80 26.87 -44.91
CA GLU A 224 26.72 26.89 -43.76
C GLU A 224 25.98 26.92 -42.42
N LEU A 225 24.94 27.75 -42.32
CA LEU A 225 24.10 27.85 -41.13
C LEU A 225 23.26 26.58 -40.93
N ALA A 226 22.70 26.02 -42.01
CA ALA A 226 22.00 24.75 -41.98
C ALA A 226 22.93 23.60 -41.53
N ALA A 227 24.16 23.56 -42.01
CA ALA A 227 25.15 22.58 -41.57
C ALA A 227 25.51 22.73 -40.08
N GLU A 228 25.57 23.97 -39.55
CA GLU A 228 25.75 24.20 -38.10
C GLU A 228 24.58 23.61 -37.30
N LYS A 229 23.33 23.87 -37.70
CA LYS A 229 22.13 23.31 -37.03
C LYS A 229 22.08 21.79 -37.11
N ARG A 230 22.42 21.20 -38.27
CA ARG A 230 22.54 19.75 -38.46
C ARG A 230 23.56 19.11 -37.51
N ASN A 231 24.74 19.74 -37.39
CA ASN A 231 25.78 19.24 -36.50
C ASN A 231 25.36 19.33 -35.03
N ARG A 232 24.61 20.39 -34.66
CA ARG A 232 24.00 20.56 -33.34
C ARG A 232 22.94 19.48 -33.06
N LEU A 233 22.08 19.17 -34.03
CA LEU A 233 21.10 18.07 -33.96
C LEU A 233 21.78 16.72 -33.69
N LYS A 234 22.87 16.40 -34.43
CA LYS A 234 23.66 15.18 -34.19
C LYS A 234 24.24 15.13 -32.78
N ALA A 235 24.82 16.25 -32.32
CA ALA A 235 25.41 16.31 -30.99
C ALA A 235 24.36 16.14 -29.88
N ILE A 236 23.16 16.74 -30.03
CA ILE A 236 22.05 16.58 -29.09
C ILE A 236 21.50 15.15 -29.12
N GLY A 237 21.38 14.52 -30.29
CA GLY A 237 20.96 13.13 -30.43
C GLY A 237 21.84 12.17 -29.63
N HIS A 238 23.17 12.33 -29.70
CA HIS A 238 24.12 11.52 -28.91
C HIS A 238 24.06 11.79 -27.40
N LEU A 239 23.57 12.96 -26.97
CA LEU A 239 23.36 13.25 -25.55
C LEU A 239 22.07 12.64 -25.01
N ALA A 240 21.02 12.55 -25.83
CA ALA A 240 19.76 11.90 -25.44
C ALA A 240 19.94 10.41 -25.13
N GLU A 241 20.89 9.75 -25.79
CA GLU A 241 21.27 8.35 -25.51
C GLU A 241 22.02 8.19 -24.18
N ARG A 242 22.68 9.26 -23.70
CA ARG A 242 23.46 9.29 -22.46
C ARG A 242 22.63 9.94 -21.36
N GLN A 243 21.80 9.14 -20.70
CA GLN A 243 20.95 9.53 -19.57
C GLN A 243 21.43 10.75 -18.77
N PHE A 244 20.68 11.85 -18.87
CA PHE A 244 20.76 12.97 -17.95
C PHE A 244 19.36 13.26 -17.43
N VAL A 245 19.12 12.82 -16.19
CA VAL A 245 17.97 13.14 -15.32
C VAL A 245 16.73 12.24 -15.45
N ILE A 246 16.47 11.55 -14.34
CA ILE A 246 15.14 11.12 -13.89
C ILE A 246 14.45 12.38 -13.36
N ALA A 247 13.24 12.67 -13.86
CA ALA A 247 12.38 13.83 -13.59
C ALA A 247 12.50 15.00 -14.59
N GLY A 248 11.58 15.05 -15.56
CA GLY A 248 11.41 16.26 -16.36
C GLY A 248 10.35 16.21 -17.47
N SER A 249 10.20 15.09 -18.19
CA SER A 249 9.37 15.08 -19.42
C SER A 249 8.40 13.90 -19.57
N MET A 250 7.93 13.34 -18.46
CA MET A 250 6.90 12.29 -18.49
C MET A 250 5.53 12.89 -18.19
N ALA A 251 4.67 12.90 -19.21
CA ALA A 251 3.25 13.20 -19.08
C ALA A 251 2.56 12.18 -18.16
N ASP A 252 1.30 12.44 -17.80
CA ASP A 252 0.47 11.53 -16.99
C ASP A 252 0.44 10.14 -17.63
N MET A 253 1.13 9.17 -17.01
CA MET A 253 1.37 7.86 -17.58
C MET A 253 1.33 6.76 -16.54
N ASP A 254 0.81 5.60 -16.95
CA ASP A 254 0.91 4.38 -16.17
C ASP A 254 1.92 3.43 -16.81
N VAL A 255 2.73 2.81 -15.98
CA VAL A 255 3.75 1.85 -16.43
C VAL A 255 3.39 0.48 -15.89
N ILE A 256 3.13 -0.42 -16.82
CA ILE A 256 2.68 -1.77 -16.53
C ILE A 256 3.87 -2.71 -16.50
N GLY A 257 3.91 -3.52 -15.44
CA GLY A 257 4.76 -4.67 -15.31
C GLY A 257 3.93 -5.95 -15.33
N TYR A 258 4.48 -7.00 -15.91
CA TYR A 258 3.87 -8.32 -15.90
C TYR A 258 4.95 -9.38 -15.71
N TYR A 259 4.64 -10.35 -14.87
CA TYR A 259 5.49 -11.51 -14.67
C TYR A 259 4.63 -12.76 -14.57
N ARG A 260 5.00 -13.78 -15.36
CA ARG A 260 4.37 -15.09 -15.40
C ARG A 260 5.31 -16.13 -14.80
N SER A 261 4.86 -16.81 -13.76
CA SER A 261 5.48 -18.02 -13.22
C SER A 261 4.66 -19.26 -13.60
N PRO A 262 5.14 -20.50 -13.35
CA PRO A 262 4.37 -21.70 -13.67
C PRO A 262 3.03 -21.82 -12.95
N ALA A 263 2.89 -21.26 -11.73
CA ALA A 263 1.68 -21.35 -10.93
C ALA A 263 0.88 -20.04 -10.95
N LYS A 264 1.56 -18.91 -10.75
CA LYS A 264 0.93 -17.59 -10.65
C LYS A 264 1.49 -16.57 -11.60
N SER A 265 0.66 -15.60 -11.95
CA SER A 265 1.05 -14.41 -12.68
C SER A 265 0.69 -13.17 -11.89
N CYS A 266 1.45 -12.10 -12.09
CA CYS A 266 1.18 -10.80 -11.48
C CYS A 266 1.22 -9.70 -12.52
N PHE A 267 0.22 -8.84 -12.43
CA PHE A 267 0.17 -7.54 -13.08
C PHE A 267 0.54 -6.46 -12.06
N THR A 268 1.31 -5.46 -12.44
CA THR A 268 1.64 -4.30 -11.60
C THR A 268 1.48 -3.02 -12.41
N ALA A 269 0.88 -1.99 -11.85
CA ALA A 269 0.79 -0.67 -12.45
C ALA A 269 1.48 0.37 -11.56
N LEU A 270 2.45 1.10 -12.13
CA LEU A 270 3.13 2.22 -11.49
C LEU A 270 2.58 3.53 -12.07
N HIS A 271 2.02 4.39 -11.22
CA HIS A 271 1.27 5.56 -11.63
C HIS A 271 2.11 6.83 -11.60
N TYR A 272 2.40 7.42 -12.74
CA TYR A 272 3.20 8.64 -12.85
C TYR A 272 2.34 9.85 -13.24
N ILE A 273 2.41 10.92 -12.46
CA ILE A 273 1.81 12.23 -12.80
C ILE A 273 2.91 13.29 -12.78
N GLY A 274 3.06 14.02 -13.88
CA GLY A 274 4.16 14.99 -14.06
C GLY A 274 5.55 14.38 -13.82
N GLY A 275 5.74 13.10 -14.17
CA GLY A 275 7.00 12.36 -13.97
C GLY A 275 7.30 11.95 -12.53
N THR A 276 6.34 12.08 -11.61
CA THR A 276 6.43 11.66 -10.21
C THR A 276 5.62 10.39 -10.02
N LEU A 277 6.23 9.33 -9.48
CA LEU A 277 5.49 8.11 -9.09
C LEU A 277 4.60 8.44 -7.90
N LEU A 278 3.30 8.32 -8.09
CA LEU A 278 2.29 8.58 -7.07
C LEU A 278 1.94 7.33 -6.30
N ASP A 279 1.73 6.23 -7.01
CA ASP A 279 1.14 5.03 -6.43
C ASP A 279 1.53 3.77 -7.20
N LYS A 280 1.33 2.61 -6.55
CA LYS A 280 1.55 1.27 -7.11
C LYS A 280 0.34 0.40 -6.84
N ASP A 281 -0.27 -0.10 -7.91
CA ASP A 281 -1.25 -1.18 -7.85
C ASP A 281 -0.62 -2.50 -8.30
N PHE A 282 -1.13 -3.63 -7.79
CA PHE A 282 -0.82 -4.95 -8.33
C PHE A 282 -1.99 -5.92 -8.17
N GLU A 283 -2.06 -6.92 -9.04
CA GLU A 283 -3.07 -7.97 -9.02
C GLU A 283 -2.42 -9.32 -9.29
N LEU A 284 -2.68 -10.28 -8.40
CA LEU A 284 -2.20 -11.67 -8.48
C LEU A 284 -3.33 -12.56 -9.00
N PHE A 285 -3.01 -13.43 -9.95
CA PHE A 285 -3.96 -14.35 -10.57
C PHE A 285 -3.26 -15.67 -10.94
N GLU A 286 -4.06 -16.71 -11.19
CA GLU A 286 -3.56 -17.98 -11.71
C GLU A 286 -2.95 -17.78 -13.10
N THR A 287 -1.91 -18.56 -13.43
CA THR A 287 -1.25 -18.40 -14.71
C THR A 287 -2.22 -18.69 -15.87
N PRO A 288 -2.44 -17.73 -16.79
CA PRO A 288 -3.34 -17.93 -17.92
C PRO A 288 -2.79 -18.99 -18.88
N PHE A 289 -3.67 -19.66 -19.62
CA PHE A 289 -3.28 -20.60 -20.67
C PHE A 289 -2.91 -19.88 -21.97
N GLU A 290 -3.49 -18.71 -22.17
CA GLU A 290 -3.34 -17.84 -23.33
C GLU A 290 -1.93 -17.23 -23.41
N GLU A 291 -1.58 -16.66 -24.57
CA GLU A 291 -0.34 -15.88 -24.69
C GLU A 291 -0.40 -14.61 -23.83
N ASP A 292 0.77 -14.12 -23.40
CA ASP A 292 0.86 -12.98 -22.48
C ASP A 292 0.12 -11.73 -23.00
N GLY A 293 0.16 -11.49 -24.32
CA GLY A 293 -0.51 -10.36 -24.95
C GLY A 293 -2.04 -10.42 -24.83
N GLU A 294 -2.63 -11.61 -24.99
CA GLU A 294 -4.09 -11.79 -24.91
C GLU A 294 -4.56 -11.67 -23.46
N ALA A 295 -3.90 -12.37 -22.54
CA ALA A 295 -4.25 -12.31 -21.12
C ALA A 295 -4.19 -10.88 -20.57
N ILE A 296 -3.18 -10.11 -20.97
CA ILE A 296 -2.97 -8.75 -20.46
C ILE A 296 -3.91 -7.75 -21.11
N SER A 297 -4.33 -7.97 -22.35
CA SER A 297 -5.40 -7.16 -22.96
C SER A 297 -6.68 -7.20 -22.11
N GLU A 298 -7.13 -8.39 -21.71
CA GLU A 298 -8.33 -8.54 -20.88
C GLU A 298 -8.17 -7.91 -19.50
N ILE A 299 -7.02 -8.14 -18.86
CA ILE A 299 -6.71 -7.58 -17.54
C ILE A 299 -6.68 -6.06 -17.59
N LEU A 300 -6.08 -5.44 -18.62
CA LEU A 300 -6.04 -3.99 -18.76
C LEU A 300 -7.45 -3.40 -18.84
N ARG A 301 -8.36 -4.03 -19.62
CA ARG A 301 -9.76 -3.59 -19.73
C ARG A 301 -10.44 -3.58 -18.35
N LEU A 302 -10.39 -4.71 -17.65
CA LEU A 302 -11.01 -4.87 -16.33
C LEU A 302 -10.41 -3.92 -15.29
N TYR A 303 -9.08 -3.77 -15.29
CA TYR A 303 -8.36 -2.93 -14.35
C TYR A 303 -8.75 -1.45 -14.48
N TYR A 304 -8.67 -0.89 -15.69
CA TYR A 304 -8.99 0.53 -15.89
C TYR A 304 -10.49 0.82 -15.80
N GLU A 305 -11.35 -0.12 -16.20
CA GLU A 305 -12.80 0.01 -16.01
C GLU A 305 -13.16 0.07 -14.52
N ARG A 306 -12.54 -0.77 -13.69
CA ARG A 306 -12.72 -0.75 -12.23
C ARG A 306 -12.18 0.53 -11.61
N ARG A 307 -11.05 1.03 -12.10
CA ARG A 307 -10.37 2.21 -11.54
C ARG A 307 -11.05 3.52 -11.92
N GLY A 308 -11.60 3.62 -13.12
CA GLY A 308 -12.27 4.81 -13.64
C GLY A 308 -11.35 6.02 -13.90
N VAL A 309 -10.03 5.83 -13.82
CA VAL A 309 -9.01 6.86 -14.12
C VAL A 309 -8.15 6.37 -15.27
N TRP A 310 -8.05 7.18 -16.32
CA TRP A 310 -7.40 6.82 -17.58
C TRP A 310 -6.19 7.73 -17.82
N PRO A 311 -4.95 7.20 -17.83
CA PRO A 311 -3.75 7.99 -18.09
C PRO A 311 -3.65 8.36 -19.58
N LYS A 312 -2.87 9.39 -19.93
CA LYS A 312 -2.62 9.76 -21.34
C LYS A 312 -1.77 8.72 -22.05
N THR A 313 -0.87 8.06 -21.34
CA THR A 313 0.01 7.04 -21.88
C THR A 313 0.06 5.82 -20.98
N ILE A 314 -0.05 4.63 -21.55
CA ILE A 314 0.13 3.35 -20.87
C ILE A 314 1.35 2.67 -21.49
N CYS A 315 2.40 2.45 -20.70
CA CYS A 315 3.59 1.74 -21.14
C CYS A 315 3.51 0.25 -20.79
N LEU A 316 3.76 -0.63 -21.76
CA LEU A 316 3.68 -2.08 -21.62
C LEU A 316 5.03 -2.76 -21.92
N PRO A 317 5.28 -3.96 -21.36
CA PRO A 317 6.52 -4.72 -21.62
C PRO A 317 6.51 -5.54 -22.91
N PHE A 318 5.34 -5.78 -23.52
CA PHE A 318 5.19 -6.54 -24.76
C PHE A 318 4.05 -5.97 -25.60
N ASN A 319 4.00 -6.39 -26.86
CA ASN A 319 2.98 -5.97 -27.81
C ASN A 319 1.64 -6.66 -27.53
N LEU A 320 0.55 -5.96 -27.83
CA LEU A 320 -0.81 -6.51 -27.77
C LEU A 320 -1.32 -6.76 -29.18
N THR A 321 -2.03 -7.85 -29.38
CA THR A 321 -2.66 -8.19 -30.67
C THR A 321 -3.77 -7.20 -31.04
N ASP A 322 -4.50 -6.69 -30.04
CA ASP A 322 -5.64 -5.77 -30.18
C ASP A 322 -5.33 -4.34 -29.71
N LYS A 323 -4.05 -3.94 -29.77
CA LYS A 323 -3.56 -2.64 -29.29
C LYS A 323 -4.39 -1.46 -29.79
N ASP A 324 -4.66 -1.37 -31.09
CA ASP A 324 -5.37 -0.24 -31.69
C ASP A 324 -6.83 -0.17 -31.21
N ALA A 325 -7.48 -1.33 -31.03
CA ALA A 325 -8.83 -1.41 -30.51
C ALA A 325 -8.90 -0.98 -29.03
N LEU A 326 -7.89 -1.34 -28.23
CA LEU A 326 -7.77 -0.88 -26.85
C LEU A 326 -7.52 0.62 -26.74
N GLU A 327 -6.62 1.17 -27.54
CA GLU A 327 -6.38 2.63 -27.59
C GLU A 327 -7.66 3.39 -27.91
N GLN A 328 -8.45 2.89 -28.89
CA GLN A 328 -9.73 3.48 -29.23
C GLN A 328 -10.73 3.37 -28.08
N LEU A 329 -10.91 2.18 -27.50
CA LEU A 329 -11.83 1.96 -26.38
C LEU A 329 -11.50 2.87 -25.18
N PHE A 330 -10.23 2.97 -24.82
CA PHE A 330 -9.79 3.80 -23.70
C PHE A 330 -9.91 5.29 -24.02
N THR A 331 -9.69 5.69 -25.27
CA THR A 331 -9.91 7.07 -25.74
C THR A 331 -11.40 7.45 -25.79
N GLU A 332 -12.31 6.49 -25.99
CA GLU A 332 -13.76 6.76 -25.92
C GLU A 332 -14.24 6.88 -24.47
N LYS A 333 -13.59 6.17 -23.54
CA LYS A 333 -13.89 6.20 -22.10
C LYS A 333 -13.24 7.38 -21.38
N ALA A 334 -12.08 7.83 -21.86
CA ALA A 334 -11.38 8.99 -21.36
C ALA A 334 -11.81 10.21 -22.18
N ASP A 335 -12.05 11.37 -21.57
CA ASP A 335 -12.30 12.63 -22.31
C ASP A 335 -11.05 13.16 -23.06
N HIS A 336 -10.06 12.30 -23.31
CA HIS A 336 -8.83 12.59 -24.02
C HIS A 336 -8.28 11.34 -24.71
N ARG A 337 -7.37 11.55 -25.67
CA ARG A 337 -6.66 10.46 -26.33
C ARG A 337 -5.76 9.69 -25.35
N VAL A 338 -5.84 8.37 -25.41
CA VAL A 338 -5.00 7.43 -24.65
C VAL A 338 -4.08 6.70 -25.62
N TYR A 339 -2.78 6.68 -25.31
CA TYR A 339 -1.75 6.01 -26.11
C TYR A 339 -1.22 4.78 -25.38
N ILE A 340 -1.09 3.66 -26.09
CA ILE A 340 -0.39 2.48 -25.58
C ILE A 340 0.99 2.45 -26.24
N GLU A 341 2.04 2.40 -25.43
CA GLU A 341 3.42 2.40 -25.89
C GLU A 341 4.16 1.16 -25.39
N ILE A 342 5.04 0.59 -26.23
CA ILE A 342 5.85 -0.58 -25.88
C ILE A 342 7.32 -0.17 -25.97
N PRO A 343 7.84 0.56 -24.98
CA PRO A 343 9.15 1.16 -25.04
C PRO A 343 10.25 0.09 -25.00
N GLN A 344 11.11 0.07 -26.02
CA GLN A 344 12.22 -0.89 -26.13
C GLN A 344 13.54 -0.35 -25.54
N ARG A 345 13.72 0.98 -25.51
CA ARG A 345 14.92 1.68 -25.04
C ARG A 345 14.55 3.03 -24.43
N GLY A 346 15.50 3.64 -23.72
CA GLY A 346 15.32 4.95 -23.08
C GLY A 346 14.64 4.86 -21.70
N ASP A 347 14.21 6.00 -21.17
CA ASP A 347 13.73 6.07 -19.78
C ASP A 347 12.39 5.34 -19.56
N LYS A 348 11.47 5.40 -20.52
CA LYS A 348 10.20 4.63 -20.46
C LYS A 348 10.44 3.12 -20.33
N ALA A 349 11.45 2.59 -21.04
CA ALA A 349 11.81 1.17 -20.97
C ALA A 349 12.36 0.78 -19.59
N LYS A 350 13.12 1.68 -18.94
CA LYS A 350 13.61 1.46 -17.57
C LYS A 350 12.48 1.47 -16.55
N LEU A 351 11.47 2.32 -16.73
CA LEU A 351 10.29 2.28 -15.86
C LEU A 351 9.54 0.94 -16.00
N VAL A 352 9.41 0.44 -17.23
CA VAL A 352 8.80 -0.88 -17.50
C VAL A 352 9.62 -1.99 -16.84
N GLU A 353 10.95 -1.92 -16.87
CA GLU A 353 11.83 -2.84 -16.14
C GLU A 353 11.56 -2.79 -14.63
N THR A 354 11.47 -1.59 -14.03
CA THR A 354 11.10 -1.42 -12.62
C THR A 354 9.73 -2.03 -12.31
N ALA A 355 8.73 -1.82 -13.18
CA ALA A 355 7.40 -2.41 -13.00
C ALA A 355 7.43 -3.95 -13.07
N ASN A 356 8.18 -4.53 -14.02
CA ASN A 356 8.37 -5.98 -14.14
C ASN A 356 9.06 -6.59 -12.91
N ILE A 357 10.05 -5.90 -12.34
CA ILE A 357 10.69 -6.35 -11.09
C ILE A 357 9.68 -6.36 -9.95
N ASN A 358 8.81 -5.36 -9.84
CA ASN A 358 7.76 -5.34 -8.83
C ASN A 358 6.76 -6.49 -9.04
N ALA A 359 6.30 -6.72 -10.26
CA ALA A 359 5.40 -7.84 -10.58
C ALA A 359 6.02 -9.21 -10.24
N ARG A 360 7.30 -9.39 -10.59
CA ARG A 360 8.05 -10.61 -10.28
C ARG A 360 8.13 -10.86 -8.78
N GLU A 361 8.47 -9.85 -8.01
CA GLU A 361 8.66 -9.97 -6.57
C GLU A 361 7.33 -10.24 -5.83
N GLU A 362 6.22 -9.63 -6.25
CA GLU A 362 4.91 -9.98 -5.69
C GLU A 362 4.52 -11.43 -6.04
N THR A 363 4.85 -11.91 -7.25
CA THR A 363 4.61 -13.30 -7.67
C THR A 363 5.44 -14.29 -6.85
N GLU A 364 6.76 -14.08 -6.76
CA GLU A 364 7.67 -14.97 -6.04
C GLU A 364 7.30 -15.06 -4.54
N ARG A 365 6.84 -13.96 -3.94
CA ARG A 365 6.33 -13.94 -2.56
C ARG A 365 5.06 -14.76 -2.41
N ALA A 366 4.11 -14.63 -3.34
CA ALA A 366 2.86 -15.39 -3.32
C ALA A 366 3.10 -16.89 -3.49
N VAL A 367 3.93 -17.30 -4.44
CA VAL A 367 4.30 -18.71 -4.68
C VAL A 367 5.01 -19.29 -3.45
N THR A 368 5.98 -18.56 -2.89
CA THR A 368 6.70 -19.00 -1.68
C THR A 368 5.75 -19.20 -0.49
N TYR A 369 4.74 -18.34 -0.34
CA TYR A 369 3.74 -18.47 0.71
C TYR A 369 2.87 -19.73 0.53
N GLU A 370 2.43 -20.01 -0.69
CA GLU A 370 1.62 -21.20 -0.99
C GLU A 370 2.42 -22.50 -0.88
N GLU A 371 3.66 -22.54 -1.35
CA GLU A 371 4.54 -23.69 -1.15
C GLU A 371 4.76 -24.01 0.33
N LYS A 372 4.97 -22.97 1.16
CA LYS A 372 5.08 -23.14 2.62
C LYS A 372 3.80 -23.68 3.22
N THR A 373 2.65 -23.18 2.76
CA THR A 373 1.34 -23.62 3.25
C THR A 373 1.07 -25.06 2.86
N SER A 374 1.33 -25.46 1.60
CA SER A 374 1.21 -26.84 1.13
C SER A 374 2.10 -27.79 1.94
N LYS A 375 3.39 -27.45 2.12
CA LYS A 375 4.31 -28.24 2.95
C LYS A 375 3.85 -28.36 4.41
N THR A 376 3.17 -27.34 4.92
CA THR A 376 2.59 -27.35 6.28
C THR A 376 1.41 -28.30 6.37
N LEU A 377 0.51 -28.29 5.37
CA LEU A 377 -0.63 -29.20 5.31
C LEU A 377 -0.19 -30.66 5.05
N GLU A 378 0.81 -30.89 4.21
CA GLU A 378 1.44 -32.20 4.02
C GLU A 378 2.10 -32.73 5.31
N TRP A 379 2.70 -31.85 6.10
CA TRP A 379 3.22 -32.24 7.40
C TRP A 379 2.08 -32.67 8.33
N LEU A 380 0.99 -31.90 8.38
CA LEU A 380 -0.20 -32.26 9.14
C LEU A 380 -0.79 -33.58 8.69
N GLN A 381 -0.88 -33.83 7.38
CA GLN A 381 -1.30 -35.12 6.82
C GLN A 381 -0.52 -36.28 7.46
N ARG A 382 0.81 -36.22 7.42
CA ARG A 382 1.68 -37.30 7.92
C ARG A 382 1.58 -37.44 9.43
N ALA A 383 1.57 -36.31 10.15
CA ALA A 383 1.53 -36.31 11.61
C ALA A 383 0.19 -36.85 12.14
N LEU A 384 -0.91 -36.48 11.48
CA LEU A 384 -2.27 -36.90 11.83
C LEU A 384 -2.69 -38.22 11.14
N LYS A 385 -1.79 -38.85 10.38
CA LYS A 385 -2.01 -40.12 9.66
C LYS A 385 -3.24 -40.06 8.73
N MET A 386 -3.43 -38.93 8.05
CA MET A 386 -4.52 -38.72 7.07
C MET A 386 -4.12 -39.21 5.68
N ASP A 387 -5.10 -39.66 4.89
CA ASP A 387 -4.84 -40.12 3.51
C ASP A 387 -4.41 -38.97 2.59
N MET A 388 -5.01 -37.79 2.77
CA MET A 388 -4.76 -36.59 1.99
C MET A 388 -4.48 -35.39 2.90
N PRO A 389 -3.71 -34.37 2.46
CA PRO A 389 -3.58 -33.12 3.18
C PRO A 389 -4.94 -32.46 3.43
N PRO A 390 -5.19 -31.91 4.64
CA PRO A 390 -6.45 -31.28 4.95
C PRO A 390 -6.59 -29.97 4.17
N VAL A 391 -7.48 -29.95 3.18
CA VAL A 391 -7.81 -28.75 2.40
C VAL A 391 -8.75 -27.88 3.21
N ARG A 392 -9.79 -28.46 3.81
CA ARG A 392 -10.80 -27.78 4.63
C ARG A 392 -10.71 -28.18 6.09
N ILE A 393 -10.37 -27.23 6.95
CA ILE A 393 -10.29 -27.40 8.40
C ILE A 393 -11.44 -26.64 9.06
N GLU A 394 -12.24 -27.34 9.87
CA GLU A 394 -13.26 -26.71 10.72
C GLU A 394 -12.76 -26.67 12.17
N ALA A 395 -12.78 -25.48 12.79
CA ALA A 395 -12.34 -25.30 14.17
C ALA A 395 -13.47 -24.82 15.07
N PHE A 396 -13.56 -25.38 16.27
CA PHE A 396 -14.65 -25.16 17.22
C PHE A 396 -14.15 -24.63 18.56
N ASP A 397 -14.77 -23.57 19.07
CA ASP A 397 -14.55 -23.02 20.41
C ASP A 397 -15.88 -22.94 21.17
N ILE A 398 -15.86 -23.29 22.45
CA ILE A 398 -17.01 -23.15 23.36
C ILE A 398 -16.70 -22.03 24.33
N SER A 399 -17.49 -20.97 24.23
CA SER A 399 -17.31 -19.79 25.04
C SER A 399 -18.43 -19.69 26.07
N ASN A 400 -18.05 -19.79 27.34
CA ASN A 400 -18.94 -19.59 28.48
C ASN A 400 -18.64 -18.22 29.12
N THR A 401 -19.67 -17.42 29.37
CA THR A 401 -19.51 -16.09 30.01
C THR A 401 -20.07 -16.02 31.43
N GLY A 402 -20.34 -17.17 32.07
CA GLY A 402 -20.83 -17.24 33.45
C GLY A 402 -22.30 -16.84 33.61
N GLY A 403 -23.05 -16.68 32.52
CA GLY A 403 -24.50 -16.47 32.48
C GLY A 403 -25.18 -17.46 31.53
N GLU A 404 -26.52 -17.43 31.46
CA GLU A 404 -27.41 -18.43 30.82
C GLU A 404 -27.22 -18.70 29.30
N ASP A 405 -26.30 -18.03 28.62
CA ASP A 405 -26.12 -18.14 27.16
C ASP A 405 -24.76 -18.74 26.77
N ILE A 406 -24.68 -20.07 26.64
CA ILE A 406 -23.50 -20.78 26.09
C ILE A 406 -23.53 -20.70 24.56
N VAL A 407 -22.37 -20.39 23.97
CA VAL A 407 -22.23 -20.20 22.52
C VAL A 407 -21.01 -20.94 22.03
N ALA A 408 -21.22 -21.78 21.01
CA ALA A 408 -20.14 -22.35 20.24
C ALA A 408 -19.92 -21.59 18.94
N SER A 409 -18.64 -21.43 18.59
CA SER A 409 -18.19 -20.77 17.38
C SER A 409 -17.48 -21.78 16.50
N MET A 410 -17.82 -21.78 15.21
CA MET A 410 -17.20 -22.60 14.19
C MET A 410 -16.56 -21.68 13.15
N THR A 411 -15.24 -21.78 13.02
CA THR A 411 -14.48 -21.13 11.95
C THR A 411 -14.05 -22.15 10.91
N VAL A 412 -13.75 -21.66 9.72
CA VAL A 412 -13.43 -22.50 8.56
C VAL A 412 -12.16 -21.97 7.92
N PHE A 413 -11.22 -22.87 7.66
CA PHE A 413 -10.00 -22.59 6.92
C PHE A 413 -9.97 -23.46 5.67
N VAL A 414 -9.61 -22.87 4.54
CA VAL A 414 -9.39 -23.58 3.26
C VAL A 414 -7.99 -23.24 2.78
N ASP A 415 -7.19 -24.26 2.47
CA ASP A 415 -5.77 -24.13 2.10
C ASP A 415 -4.98 -23.26 3.09
N GLY A 416 -5.23 -23.47 4.39
CA GLY A 416 -4.61 -22.72 5.49
C GLY A 416 -5.09 -21.26 5.63
N LYS A 417 -6.05 -20.79 4.82
CA LYS A 417 -6.57 -19.41 4.85
C LYS A 417 -7.99 -19.34 5.42
N PRO A 418 -8.33 -18.30 6.23
CA PRO A 418 -9.68 -18.10 6.76
C PRO A 418 -10.76 -17.94 5.68
N LEU A 419 -11.80 -18.80 5.68
CA LEU A 419 -12.98 -18.67 4.83
C LEU A 419 -14.17 -18.08 5.61
N LYS A 420 -14.13 -16.76 5.84
CA LYS A 420 -15.08 -16.04 6.73
C LYS A 420 -16.56 -16.22 6.36
N ARG A 421 -16.89 -16.36 5.07
CA ARG A 421 -18.27 -16.60 4.62
C ARG A 421 -18.89 -17.88 5.18
N ASP A 422 -18.07 -18.85 5.57
CA ASP A 422 -18.50 -20.15 6.09
C ASP A 422 -18.52 -20.21 7.61
N TYR A 423 -18.20 -19.12 8.31
CA TYR A 423 -18.20 -19.09 9.77
C TYR A 423 -19.62 -19.22 10.33
N ARG A 424 -19.78 -19.95 11.42
CA ARG A 424 -21.10 -20.20 12.04
C ARG A 424 -21.03 -20.08 13.55
N LYS A 425 -22.16 -19.67 14.14
CA LYS A 425 -22.36 -19.61 15.58
C LYS A 425 -23.55 -20.47 15.95
N PHE A 426 -23.43 -21.20 17.05
CA PHE A 426 -24.45 -22.08 17.57
C PHE A 426 -24.79 -21.63 18.98
N LYS A 427 -26.02 -21.13 19.15
CA LYS A 427 -26.57 -20.88 20.49
C LYS A 427 -27.00 -22.24 21.06
N ILE A 428 -26.44 -22.59 22.22
CA ILE A 428 -26.72 -23.83 22.94
C ILE A 428 -27.90 -23.55 23.86
N LYS A 429 -28.95 -24.37 23.78
CA LYS A 429 -30.19 -24.16 24.55
C LYS A 429 -30.29 -25.09 25.77
N THR A 430 -29.33 -26.00 25.92
CA THR A 430 -29.44 -27.16 26.79
C THR A 430 -28.44 -27.04 27.95
N LEU A 431 -28.99 -27.20 29.17
CA LEU A 431 -28.38 -27.39 30.49
C LEU A 431 -28.14 -26.17 31.40
N ALA A 432 -28.73 -26.31 32.59
CA ALA A 432 -28.60 -25.48 33.78
C ALA A 432 -27.28 -25.68 34.55
N ASN A 433 -26.34 -26.47 34.01
CA ASN A 433 -25.02 -26.77 34.61
C ASN A 433 -23.92 -26.72 33.53
N GLN A 434 -22.71 -26.28 33.92
CA GLN A 434 -21.53 -26.11 33.06
C GLN A 434 -20.96 -27.45 32.57
N ASP A 435 -21.57 -28.05 31.54
CA ASP A 435 -21.00 -29.21 30.84
C ASP A 435 -20.54 -28.82 29.42
N ASP A 436 -19.28 -28.40 29.31
CA ASP A 436 -18.64 -28.01 28.05
C ASP A 436 -18.51 -29.21 27.08
N TYR A 437 -18.53 -30.47 27.58
CA TYR A 437 -18.44 -31.67 26.74
C TYR A 437 -19.75 -31.93 25.99
N HIS A 438 -20.88 -31.84 26.69
CA HIS A 438 -22.20 -32.01 26.08
C HIS A 438 -22.50 -30.90 25.08
N SER A 439 -22.04 -29.69 25.40
CA SER A 439 -22.10 -28.53 24.51
C SER A 439 -21.39 -28.78 23.17
N MET A 440 -20.22 -29.41 23.18
CA MET A 440 -19.49 -29.75 21.95
C MET A 440 -20.22 -30.80 21.11
N ALA A 441 -20.71 -31.86 21.76
CA ALA A 441 -21.46 -32.92 21.10
C ALA A 441 -22.75 -32.38 20.44
N GLU A 442 -23.49 -31.48 21.11
CA GLU A 442 -24.69 -30.83 20.53
C GLU A 442 -24.34 -30.07 19.24
N VAL A 443 -23.25 -29.30 19.27
CA VAL A 443 -22.86 -28.43 18.16
C VAL A 443 -22.45 -29.23 16.93
N VAL A 444 -21.63 -30.26 17.14
CA VAL A 444 -21.23 -31.18 16.06
C VAL A 444 -22.45 -31.93 15.53
N SER A 445 -23.35 -32.40 16.40
CA SER A 445 -24.57 -33.10 15.99
C SER A 445 -25.45 -32.22 15.11
N ARG A 446 -25.63 -30.95 15.48
CA ARG A 446 -26.39 -29.97 14.69
C ARG A 446 -25.69 -29.62 13.36
N ARG A 447 -24.36 -29.52 13.35
CA ARG A 447 -23.56 -29.30 12.15
C ARG A 447 -23.74 -30.45 11.14
N ILE A 448 -23.75 -31.69 11.63
CA ILE A 448 -23.94 -32.88 10.81
C ILE A 448 -25.39 -33.04 10.36
N ALA A 449 -26.36 -32.76 11.23
CA ALA A 449 -27.77 -32.80 10.86
C ALA A 449 -28.09 -31.84 9.70
N ARG A 450 -27.47 -30.65 9.70
CA ARG A 450 -27.63 -29.66 8.60
C ARG A 450 -26.96 -30.09 7.30
N TYR A 451 -25.83 -30.79 7.38
CA TYR A 451 -25.23 -31.42 6.21
C TYR A 451 -26.16 -32.48 5.61
N LYS A 452 -26.71 -33.37 6.45
CA LYS A 452 -27.65 -34.41 6.02
C LYS A 452 -28.97 -33.85 5.47
N SER A 453 -29.37 -32.65 5.90
CA SER A 453 -30.56 -31.96 5.37
C SER A 453 -30.26 -31.13 4.10
N GLU A 454 -29.08 -31.28 3.50
CA GLU A 454 -28.65 -30.57 2.29
C GLU A 454 -28.74 -29.03 2.40
N ASP A 455 -28.49 -28.48 3.60
CA ASP A 455 -28.43 -27.03 3.77
C ASP A 455 -27.24 -26.49 2.96
N ALA A 456 -27.51 -25.59 2.00
CA ALA A 456 -26.50 -24.98 1.13
C ALA A 456 -25.34 -24.31 1.91
N LYS A 457 -25.57 -23.92 3.17
CA LYS A 457 -24.55 -23.31 4.04
C LYS A 457 -23.66 -24.31 4.77
N PHE A 458 -23.96 -25.61 4.67
CA PHE A 458 -23.34 -26.73 5.39
C PHE A 458 -23.05 -27.94 4.48
N SER A 459 -23.13 -27.76 3.16
CA SER A 459 -23.06 -28.81 2.14
C SER A 459 -21.69 -29.47 1.98
N VAL A 460 -20.62 -28.83 2.46
CA VAL A 460 -19.24 -29.33 2.35
C VAL A 460 -18.78 -29.81 3.72
N LEU A 461 -18.30 -31.05 3.83
CA LEU A 461 -17.68 -31.58 5.05
C LEU A 461 -16.22 -31.12 5.16
N SER A 462 -15.69 -31.06 6.38
CA SER A 462 -14.28 -30.80 6.64
C SER A 462 -13.43 -32.05 6.45
N ASP A 463 -12.17 -31.88 6.06
CA ASP A 463 -11.16 -32.94 6.06
C ASP A 463 -10.57 -33.15 7.46
N LEU A 464 -10.60 -32.11 8.31
CA LEU A 464 -10.08 -32.14 9.68
C LEU A 464 -10.93 -31.24 10.59
N MET A 465 -11.29 -31.77 11.77
CA MET A 465 -11.91 -30.98 12.85
C MET A 465 -10.92 -30.71 13.98
N LEU A 466 -10.77 -29.43 14.33
CA LEU A 466 -9.97 -28.97 15.47
C LEU A 466 -10.89 -28.43 16.58
N ILE A 467 -10.68 -28.91 17.80
CA ILE A 467 -11.48 -28.51 18.95
C ILE A 467 -10.60 -27.70 19.91
N ASP A 468 -11.01 -26.49 20.32
CA ASP A 468 -10.34 -25.72 21.37
C ASP A 468 -10.65 -26.33 22.74
N GLY A 469 -10.05 -27.49 23.01
CA GLY A 469 -10.25 -28.30 24.19
C GLY A 469 -9.40 -29.57 24.14
N GLY A 470 -9.22 -30.23 25.29
CA GLY A 470 -8.43 -31.47 25.38
C GLY A 470 -9.08 -32.71 24.76
N ALA A 471 -8.46 -33.88 24.97
CA ALA A 471 -8.86 -35.16 24.39
C ALA A 471 -10.33 -35.54 24.64
N THR A 472 -10.88 -35.16 25.78
CA THR A 472 -12.29 -35.40 26.16
C THR A 472 -13.28 -34.66 25.24
N HIS A 473 -12.97 -33.43 24.84
CA HIS A 473 -13.79 -32.67 23.89
C HIS A 473 -13.70 -33.28 22.48
N ALA A 474 -12.49 -33.65 22.05
CA ALA A 474 -12.27 -34.32 20.77
C ALA A 474 -13.02 -35.66 20.70
N ARG A 475 -13.03 -36.44 21.79
CA ARG A 475 -13.79 -37.70 21.89
C ARG A 475 -15.29 -37.50 21.82
N GLY A 476 -15.83 -36.46 22.46
CA GLY A 476 -17.24 -36.11 22.36
C GLY A 476 -17.68 -35.83 20.93
N ALA A 477 -16.88 -35.04 20.19
CA ALA A 477 -17.12 -34.77 18.78
C ALA A 477 -16.99 -36.03 17.90
N LEU A 478 -15.96 -36.86 18.13
CA LEU A 478 -15.76 -38.10 17.37
C LEU A 478 -16.92 -39.09 17.51
N ASN A 479 -17.47 -39.25 18.73
CA ASN A 479 -18.59 -40.15 18.97
C ASN A 479 -19.82 -39.75 18.13
N VAL A 480 -20.11 -38.44 18.05
CA VAL A 480 -21.22 -37.92 17.24
C VAL A 480 -21.01 -38.18 15.74
N LEU A 481 -19.78 -38.02 15.25
CA LEU A 481 -19.45 -38.31 13.85
C LEU A 481 -19.64 -39.80 13.53
N ARG A 482 -19.17 -40.68 14.41
CA ARG A 482 -19.33 -42.15 14.28
C ARG A 482 -20.80 -42.56 14.28
N GLU A 483 -21.62 -42.02 15.19
CA GLU A 483 -23.07 -42.26 15.22
C GLU A 483 -23.76 -41.79 13.93
N ALA A 484 -23.24 -40.73 13.32
CA ALA A 484 -23.75 -40.22 12.05
C ALA A 484 -23.23 -40.98 10.82
N GLY A 485 -22.30 -41.92 10.97
CA GLY A 485 -21.66 -42.62 9.86
C GLY A 485 -20.71 -41.75 9.04
N ILE A 486 -20.11 -40.74 9.66
CA ILE A 486 -19.18 -39.81 9.03
C ILE A 486 -17.78 -40.04 9.60
N ASP A 487 -16.80 -40.21 8.72
CA ASP A 487 -15.41 -40.42 9.09
C ASP A 487 -14.59 -39.16 8.82
N ILE A 488 -14.39 -38.36 9.87
CA ILE A 488 -13.57 -37.14 9.83
C ILE A 488 -12.61 -37.19 11.03
N PRO A 489 -11.30 -37.04 10.83
CA PRO A 489 -10.33 -36.91 11.90
C PRO A 489 -10.65 -35.72 12.83
N VAL A 490 -10.64 -35.96 14.14
CA VAL A 490 -10.89 -34.94 15.17
C VAL A 490 -9.71 -34.85 16.12
N TYR A 491 -9.21 -33.64 16.35
CA TYR A 491 -8.13 -33.40 17.30
C TYR A 491 -8.43 -32.23 18.24
N GLY A 492 -8.02 -32.36 19.49
CA GLY A 492 -8.06 -31.28 20.47
C GLY A 492 -6.80 -30.42 20.41
N MET A 493 -6.92 -29.12 20.64
CA MET A 493 -5.81 -28.18 20.74
C MET A 493 -5.42 -27.99 22.21
N VAL A 494 -4.22 -28.45 22.59
CA VAL A 494 -3.73 -28.40 23.97
C VAL A 494 -2.88 -27.15 24.18
N LYS A 495 -3.31 -26.28 25.11
CA LYS A 495 -2.59 -25.05 25.50
C LYS A 495 -1.41 -25.37 26.45
N ASP A 496 -0.34 -24.58 26.37
CA ASP A 496 0.73 -24.52 27.37
C ASP A 496 0.39 -23.53 28.51
N ASP A 497 1.27 -23.43 29.51
CA ASP A 497 1.13 -22.51 30.65
C ASP A 497 1.10 -21.02 30.26
N ARG A 498 1.39 -20.70 28.99
CA ARG A 498 1.33 -19.36 28.39
C ARG A 498 0.14 -19.21 27.43
N HIS A 499 -0.84 -20.11 27.52
CA HIS A 499 -2.05 -20.16 26.69
C HIS A 499 -1.81 -20.34 25.18
N LYS A 500 -0.67 -20.91 24.75
CA LYS A 500 -0.39 -21.21 23.33
C LYS A 500 -0.54 -22.70 23.05
N THR A 501 -1.10 -23.07 21.90
CA THR A 501 -1.23 -24.50 21.55
C THR A 501 0.13 -25.16 21.35
N ARG A 502 0.51 -26.07 22.25
CA ARG A 502 1.77 -26.82 22.19
C ARG A 502 1.67 -28.12 21.37
N ALA A 503 0.49 -28.72 21.36
CA ALA A 503 0.27 -30.03 20.77
C ALA A 503 -1.18 -30.17 20.31
N LEU A 504 -1.37 -31.05 19.33
CA LEU A 504 -2.68 -31.61 19.02
C LEU A 504 -2.84 -32.91 19.79
N VAL A 505 -4.03 -33.20 20.30
CA VAL A 505 -4.29 -34.44 21.05
C VAL A 505 -5.39 -35.24 20.37
N SER A 506 -5.15 -36.54 20.17
CA SER A 506 -6.15 -37.43 19.60
C SER A 506 -7.27 -37.70 20.63
N PRO A 507 -8.43 -38.20 20.17
CA PRO A 507 -9.51 -38.65 21.04
C PRO A 507 -9.09 -39.78 22.00
N GLU A 508 -8.06 -40.56 21.66
CA GLU A 508 -7.46 -41.62 22.48
C GLU A 508 -6.44 -41.07 23.50
N GLY A 509 -6.04 -39.79 23.38
CA GLY A 509 -5.08 -39.14 24.26
C GLY A 509 -3.64 -39.13 23.73
N GLU A 510 -3.40 -39.53 22.48
CA GLU A 510 -2.07 -39.44 21.85
C GLU A 510 -1.76 -37.97 21.54
N GLU A 511 -0.67 -37.43 22.11
CA GLU A 511 -0.23 -36.06 21.84
C GLU A 511 0.75 -36.01 20.65
N ILE A 512 0.48 -35.08 19.74
CA ILE A 512 1.27 -34.79 18.55
C ILE A 512 1.89 -33.42 18.75
N GLY A 513 3.19 -33.42 19.03
CA GLY A 513 3.95 -32.19 19.24
C GLY A 513 4.09 -31.38 17.94
N ILE A 514 3.56 -30.16 17.94
CA ILE A 514 3.64 -29.25 16.79
C ILE A 514 4.73 -28.17 16.95
N GLN A 515 5.31 -28.04 18.15
CA GLN A 515 6.34 -27.03 18.46
C GLN A 515 7.64 -27.21 17.67
N SER A 516 7.98 -28.46 17.30
CA SER A 516 9.18 -28.76 16.52
C SER A 516 9.09 -28.24 15.08
N GLN A 517 7.88 -27.88 14.62
CA GLN A 517 7.64 -27.37 13.27
C GLN A 517 6.98 -25.98 13.32
N PRO A 518 7.77 -24.89 13.21
CA PRO A 518 7.28 -23.51 13.40
C PRO A 518 6.11 -23.11 12.49
N ALA A 519 6.08 -23.60 11.25
CA ALA A 519 5.01 -23.28 10.30
C ALA A 519 3.67 -23.91 10.69
N VAL A 520 3.69 -25.15 11.19
CA VAL A 520 2.50 -25.85 11.69
C VAL A 520 2.03 -25.20 12.99
N PHE A 521 2.95 -24.92 13.90
CA PHE A 521 2.65 -24.19 15.13
C PHE A 521 1.97 -22.84 14.85
N ALA A 522 2.47 -22.08 13.86
CA ALA A 522 1.87 -20.81 13.46
C ALA A 522 0.48 -20.98 12.85
N LEU A 523 0.27 -21.98 11.98
CA LEU A 523 -1.03 -22.26 11.37
C LEU A 523 -2.07 -22.64 12.44
N ILE A 524 -1.76 -23.60 13.30
CA ILE A 524 -2.67 -24.04 14.38
C ILE A 524 -2.93 -22.91 15.36
N GLY A 525 -1.91 -22.11 15.72
CA GLY A 525 -2.09 -20.92 16.55
C GLY A 525 -3.01 -19.89 15.91
N THR A 526 -2.89 -19.66 14.60
CA THR A 526 -3.78 -18.75 13.85
C THR A 526 -5.22 -19.24 13.86
N ILE A 527 -5.42 -20.55 13.64
CA ILE A 527 -6.76 -21.17 13.69
C ILE A 527 -7.38 -21.00 15.07
N GLN A 528 -6.63 -21.28 16.13
CA GLN A 528 -7.11 -21.14 17.50
C GLN A 528 -7.49 -19.70 17.83
N GLU A 529 -6.59 -18.74 17.57
CA GLU A 529 -6.82 -17.32 17.87
C GLU A 529 -8.02 -16.78 17.10
N GLU A 530 -8.16 -17.12 15.81
CA GLU A 530 -9.30 -16.69 15.00
C GLU A 530 -10.63 -17.29 15.50
N THR A 531 -10.61 -18.54 15.95
CA THR A 531 -11.79 -19.21 16.52
C THR A 531 -12.21 -18.57 17.83
N HIS A 532 -11.24 -18.29 18.70
CA HIS A 532 -11.47 -17.59 19.95
C HIS A 532 -11.94 -16.15 19.74
N ARG A 533 -11.30 -15.40 18.83
CA ARG A 533 -11.72 -14.03 18.45
C ARG A 533 -13.16 -14.00 17.98
N PHE A 534 -13.55 -14.95 17.12
CA PHE A 534 -14.91 -15.02 16.58
C PHE A 534 -15.97 -15.29 17.67
N ALA A 535 -15.60 -16.07 18.69
CA ALA A 535 -16.42 -16.31 19.87
C ALA A 535 -16.54 -15.06 20.77
N VAL A 536 -15.43 -14.39 21.08
CA VAL A 536 -15.40 -13.19 21.92
C VAL A 536 -16.18 -12.03 21.30
N GLU A 537 -16.05 -11.80 19.99
CA GLU A 537 -16.81 -10.75 19.28
C GLU A 537 -18.32 -10.94 19.42
N TYR A 538 -18.80 -12.19 19.48
CA TYR A 538 -20.21 -12.48 19.70
C TYR A 538 -20.68 -12.02 21.08
N HIS A 539 -19.97 -12.42 22.13
CA HIS A 539 -20.31 -12.06 23.50
C HIS A 539 -20.25 -10.57 23.73
N ARG A 540 -19.30 -9.87 23.09
CA ARG A 540 -19.27 -8.40 23.10
C ARG A 540 -20.53 -7.80 22.48
N SER A 541 -21.03 -8.37 21.38
CA SER A 541 -22.27 -7.94 20.73
C SER A 541 -23.55 -8.29 21.51
N LEU A 542 -23.55 -9.39 22.26
CA LEU A 542 -24.66 -9.81 23.13
C LEU A 542 -24.71 -8.98 24.41
N ARG A 543 -23.57 -8.82 25.10
CA ARG A 543 -23.47 -7.97 26.31
C ARG A 543 -23.83 -6.53 26.01
N SER A 544 -23.43 -6.00 24.85
CA SER A 544 -23.83 -4.65 24.44
C SER A 544 -25.33 -4.56 24.26
N LYS A 545 -26.00 -5.55 23.64
CA LYS A 545 -27.47 -5.60 23.48
C LYS A 545 -28.22 -5.82 24.79
N ASN A 546 -27.80 -6.76 25.65
CA ASN A 546 -28.48 -7.05 26.92
C ASN A 546 -28.31 -5.90 27.93
N SER A 547 -27.11 -5.30 28.01
CA SER A 547 -26.88 -4.09 28.83
C SER A 547 -27.70 -2.90 28.33
N TYR A 548 -27.87 -2.79 27.01
CA TYR A 548 -28.70 -1.76 26.38
C TYR A 548 -30.19 -1.94 26.69
N GLN A 549 -30.67 -3.18 26.66
CA GLN A 549 -32.05 -3.52 26.96
C GLN A 549 -32.39 -3.25 28.43
N SER A 550 -31.57 -3.73 29.35
CA SER A 550 -31.75 -3.52 30.80
C SER A 550 -31.76 -2.04 31.20
N LYS A 551 -30.91 -1.19 30.60
CA LYS A 551 -30.88 0.25 30.92
C LYS A 551 -32.05 1.04 30.35
N LEU A 552 -32.59 0.64 29.20
CA LEU A 552 -33.80 1.26 28.65
C LEU A 552 -35.06 0.80 29.40
N ASP A 553 -35.06 -0.43 29.94
CA ASP A 553 -36.15 -0.96 30.76
C ASP A 553 -36.28 -0.25 32.11
N ALA A 554 -35.19 0.35 32.61
CA ALA A 554 -35.20 1.18 33.82
C ALA A 554 -35.89 2.55 33.61
N ILE A 555 -36.17 2.97 32.37
CA ILE A 555 -36.75 4.29 32.08
C ILE A 555 -38.28 4.17 32.01
N SER A 556 -38.95 4.77 32.99
CA SER A 556 -40.42 4.78 33.06
C SER A 556 -41.08 5.35 31.78
N GLY A 557 -42.04 4.61 31.23
CA GLY A 557 -42.80 5.00 30.03
C GLY A 557 -42.17 4.62 28.67
N ILE A 558 -41.11 3.80 28.65
CA ILE A 558 -40.56 3.20 27.43
C ILE A 558 -41.02 1.75 27.29
N GLY A 559 -42.09 1.53 26.52
CA GLY A 559 -42.55 0.19 26.17
C GLY A 559 -41.66 -0.51 25.13
N GLU A 560 -41.88 -1.82 24.97
CA GLU A 560 -41.11 -2.71 24.09
C GLU A 560 -40.98 -2.21 22.63
N LYS A 561 -42.04 -1.64 22.05
CA LYS A 561 -42.01 -1.08 20.68
C LYS A 561 -41.00 0.07 20.53
N ARG A 562 -40.94 0.98 21.51
CA ARG A 562 -40.03 2.16 21.47
C ARG A 562 -38.58 1.74 21.70
N ARG A 563 -38.38 0.73 22.57
CA ARG A 563 -37.08 0.11 22.82
C ARG A 563 -36.46 -0.48 21.57
N ASN A 564 -37.24 -1.28 20.82
CA ASN A 564 -36.78 -1.90 19.58
C ASN A 564 -36.46 -0.86 18.49
N ALA A 565 -37.20 0.25 18.44
CA ALA A 565 -36.92 1.36 17.53
C ALA A 565 -35.58 2.04 17.86
N LEU A 566 -35.30 2.29 19.14
CA LEU A 566 -34.03 2.88 19.61
C LEU A 566 -32.84 1.92 19.35
N LEU A 567 -33.03 0.63 19.62
CA LEU A 567 -32.05 -0.42 19.31
C LEU A 567 -31.67 -0.44 17.82
N LYS A 568 -32.67 -0.32 16.94
CA LYS A 568 -32.47 -0.32 15.50
C LYS A 568 -31.77 0.95 15.00
N ALA A 569 -32.06 2.10 15.61
CA ALA A 569 -31.52 3.39 15.18
C ALA A 569 -30.08 3.64 15.66
N PHE A 570 -29.74 3.28 16.90
CA PHE A 570 -28.45 3.65 17.51
C PHE A 570 -27.48 2.48 17.70
N GLY A 571 -27.97 1.23 17.70
CA GLY A 571 -27.17 0.00 17.65
C GLY A 571 -26.29 -0.33 18.88
N SER A 572 -25.86 0.65 19.69
CA SER A 572 -24.98 0.45 20.85
C SER A 572 -25.18 1.48 21.96
N LEU A 573 -24.88 1.10 23.21
CA LEU A 573 -25.08 1.94 24.41
C LEU A 573 -24.23 3.21 24.40
N LYS A 574 -23.04 3.11 23.79
CA LYS A 574 -22.14 4.25 23.61
C LYS A 574 -22.72 5.28 22.64
N ALA A 575 -23.31 4.83 21.53
CA ALA A 575 -23.96 5.72 20.57
C ALA A 575 -25.21 6.38 21.18
N LEU A 576 -25.98 5.65 21.97
CA LEU A 576 -27.15 6.21 22.66
C LEU A 576 -26.75 7.22 23.75
N LYS A 577 -25.68 6.97 24.53
CA LYS A 577 -25.16 7.96 25.49
C LYS A 577 -24.62 9.24 24.85
N ALA A 578 -24.18 9.18 23.59
CA ALA A 578 -23.65 10.33 22.87
C ALA A 578 -24.69 11.06 22.03
N ALA A 579 -25.90 10.50 21.91
CA ALA A 579 -26.96 11.04 21.07
C ALA A 579 -27.66 12.23 21.74
N THR A 580 -28.04 13.20 20.91
CA THR A 580 -28.74 14.41 21.31
C THR A 580 -30.24 14.19 21.47
N GLU A 581 -30.94 15.07 22.21
CA GLU A 581 -32.41 15.02 22.34
C GLU A 581 -33.10 15.05 20.96
N GLU A 582 -32.56 15.82 20.00
CA GLU A 582 -33.08 15.91 18.64
C GLU A 582 -32.98 14.59 17.87
N GLU A 583 -31.88 13.86 18.04
CA GLU A 583 -31.71 12.54 17.43
C GLU A 583 -32.67 11.50 18.03
N PHE A 584 -32.96 11.59 19.33
CA PHE A 584 -33.99 10.75 19.94
C PHE A 584 -35.40 11.09 19.44
N CYS A 585 -35.70 12.37 19.22
CA CYS A 585 -37.00 12.81 18.68
C CYS A 585 -37.30 12.28 17.28
N LYS A 586 -36.27 11.92 16.50
CA LYS A 586 -36.43 11.27 15.19
C LYS A 586 -36.96 9.84 15.29
N VAL A 587 -36.84 9.20 16.46
CA VAL A 587 -37.13 7.77 16.67
C VAL A 587 -38.29 7.55 17.64
N VAL A 588 -38.44 8.43 18.64
CA VAL A 588 -39.50 8.35 19.65
C VAL A 588 -40.18 9.71 19.86
N PRO A 589 -41.43 9.75 20.36
CA PRO A 589 -42.11 11.00 20.66
C PRO A 589 -41.31 11.88 21.63
N ARG A 590 -41.47 13.21 21.51
CA ARG A 590 -40.68 14.22 22.24
C ARG A 590 -40.61 13.99 23.75
N ASP A 591 -41.72 13.55 24.36
CA ASP A 591 -41.77 13.28 25.80
C ASP A 591 -40.90 12.07 26.20
N ALA A 592 -40.82 11.05 25.34
CA ALA A 592 -39.94 9.90 25.56
C ALA A 592 -38.47 10.26 25.28
N ALA A 593 -38.21 11.06 24.25
CA ALA A 593 -36.86 11.54 23.92
C ALA A 593 -36.25 12.35 25.08
N LYS A 594 -37.01 13.28 25.67
CA LYS A 594 -36.59 14.05 26.85
C LYS A 594 -36.24 13.17 28.04
N ARG A 595 -37.06 12.16 28.32
CA ARG A 595 -36.81 11.22 29.44
C ARG A 595 -35.55 10.39 29.22
N ILE A 596 -35.31 9.94 27.99
CA ILE A 596 -34.08 9.20 27.63
C ILE A 596 -32.87 10.10 27.79
N TYR A 597 -32.92 11.31 27.24
CA TYR A 597 -31.81 12.25 27.31
C TYR A 597 -31.46 12.60 28.77
N ALA A 598 -32.48 12.93 29.57
CA ALA A 598 -32.34 13.20 31.00
C ALA A 598 -31.77 12.00 31.78
N TYR A 599 -32.17 10.77 31.48
CA TYR A 599 -31.64 9.58 32.15
C TYR A 599 -30.14 9.34 31.88
N PHE A 600 -29.64 9.70 30.69
CA PHE A 600 -28.22 9.49 30.34
C PHE A 600 -27.31 10.68 30.64
N HIS A 601 -27.87 11.89 30.79
CA HIS A 601 -27.11 13.14 30.94
C HIS A 601 -27.44 13.92 32.23
N GLY A 602 -28.45 13.47 32.99
CA GLY A 602 -28.96 14.14 34.19
C GLY A 602 -28.42 13.57 35.50
N GLU A 603 -27.10 13.53 35.65
CA GLU A 603 -26.40 13.54 36.95
C GLU A 603 -25.14 14.39 36.78
N SER A 604 -25.32 15.71 36.80
CA SER A 604 -24.24 16.70 36.90
C SER A 604 -24.80 17.88 37.67
N GLY A 605 -25.00 17.67 38.98
CA GLY A 605 -25.35 18.74 39.92
C GLY A 605 -24.12 19.61 40.20
N GLU A 606 -24.25 20.88 39.84
CA GLU A 606 -23.84 22.05 40.63
C GLU A 606 -22.44 22.04 41.28
N GLN A 607 -21.49 22.70 40.60
CA GLN A 607 -20.54 23.60 41.27
C GLN A 607 -20.71 24.99 40.66
N GLU A 608 -21.69 25.74 41.16
CA GLU A 608 -21.74 27.19 40.96
C GLU A 608 -20.71 27.84 41.90
N GLN A 609 -19.80 28.62 41.32
CA GLN A 609 -18.95 29.58 42.02
C GLN A 609 -19.83 30.74 42.51
N PRO A 610 -19.70 31.22 43.75
CA PRO A 610 -20.52 32.34 44.21
C PRO A 610 -19.90 33.66 43.72
N GLU A 611 -20.62 34.37 42.86
CA GLU A 611 -20.36 35.79 42.58
C GLU A 611 -20.85 36.67 43.75
N SER A 612 -20.02 37.67 44.01
CA SER A 612 -20.07 38.70 45.04
C SER A 612 -21.43 39.38 45.22
N ARG A 613 -21.86 39.50 46.47
CA ARG A 613 -22.77 40.57 46.90
C ARG A 613 -22.03 41.50 47.84
N ASP A 614 -21.92 42.75 47.41
CA ASP A 614 -21.60 43.91 48.23
C ASP A 614 -22.50 43.97 49.47
N ASN A 615 -21.88 44.25 50.62
CA ASN A 615 -22.54 44.94 51.71
C ASN A 615 -21.55 45.95 52.32
N PRO A 616 -21.93 47.22 52.47
CA PRO A 616 -21.07 48.24 53.06
C PRO A 616 -21.19 48.26 54.59
N GLU A 617 -20.26 48.98 55.21
CA GLU A 617 -20.22 49.50 56.60
C GLU A 617 -19.41 48.75 57.66
N ASN A 618 -18.40 49.50 58.17
CA ASN A 618 -17.90 49.59 59.56
C ASN A 618 -17.21 48.36 60.15
N ARG A 619 -16.14 48.43 60.96
CA ARG A 619 -15.34 49.49 61.60
C ARG A 619 -14.19 48.76 62.31
N GLU A 620 -13.09 49.48 62.56
CA GLU A 620 -12.23 49.39 63.76
C GLU A 620 -11.62 48.01 64.13
N GLU A 621 -10.36 47.79 63.76
CA GLU A 621 -9.13 47.86 64.60
C GLU A 621 -7.96 47.11 63.94
#